data_AF-A0AA92L7K4-F1
#
_entry.id   AF-A0AA92L7K4-F1
#
_cell.length_a   1.000
_cell.length_b   1.000
_cell.length_c   1.000
_cell.angle_alpha   90.00
_cell.angle_beta   90.00
_cell.angle_gamma   90.00
#
_symmetry.space_group_name_H-M   'P 1'
#
loop_
_entity.id
_entity.type
_entity.pdbx_description
1 polymer ?
#
loop_
_entity_poly.entity_id
_entity_poly.type
_entity_poly.pdbx_seq_one_letter_code
_entity_poly.pdbx_strand_id
1 'polypeptide(L)'
;MKKCLAFLAVAVLVACFCVFPVSAQGSQDVLVSRTEDVLDNGDSVVIELYESAAQLRTGKNGYKTLTYYNSGGSAIWAVTVNGSFTYNYGVSSTATGASAVVEIFNSNATYISKNAYTSGNTATATCTVRYNTVSTTRSVSVSCDKYGNLY
;
A
#
# COMPACT_ATOMS: atom_id res chain seq x y z
N MET A 1 -12.64 -66.80 -2.50
CA MET A 1 -13.02 -65.37 -2.42
C MET A 1 -12.21 -64.65 -1.33
N LYS A 2 -10.87 -64.58 -1.45
CA LYS A 2 -10.00 -63.87 -0.48
C LYS A 2 -9.06 -62.86 -1.16
N LYS A 3 -8.79 -63.04 -2.45
CA LYS A 3 -7.97 -62.13 -3.27
C LYS A 3 -8.73 -60.90 -3.79
N CYS A 4 -10.07 -60.97 -3.89
CA CYS A 4 -10.90 -59.84 -4.31
C CYS A 4 -11.11 -58.80 -3.20
N LEU A 5 -11.03 -59.21 -1.93
CA LEU A 5 -11.19 -58.31 -0.79
C LEU A 5 -9.95 -57.39 -0.62
N ALA A 6 -8.76 -57.92 -0.91
CA ALA A 6 -7.51 -57.15 -0.86
C ALA A 6 -7.43 -56.07 -1.96
N PHE A 7 -7.95 -56.36 -3.15
CA PHE A 7 -7.99 -55.38 -4.25
C PHE A 7 -8.93 -54.21 -3.98
N LEU A 8 -10.07 -54.45 -3.31
CA LEU A 8 -11.02 -53.40 -2.93
C LEU A 8 -10.46 -52.49 -1.83
N ALA A 9 -9.69 -53.04 -0.89
CA ALA A 9 -9.06 -52.27 0.19
C ALA A 9 -7.96 -51.31 -0.30
N VAL A 10 -7.20 -51.71 -1.33
CA VAL A 10 -6.16 -50.85 -1.94
C VAL A 10 -6.78 -49.76 -2.82
N ALA A 11 -7.90 -50.04 -3.50
CA ALA A 11 -8.60 -49.05 -4.33
C ALA A 11 -9.22 -47.91 -3.50
N VAL A 12 -9.65 -48.17 -2.27
CA VAL A 12 -10.20 -47.14 -1.36
C VAL A 12 -9.09 -46.27 -0.75
N LEU A 13 -7.87 -46.82 -0.56
CA LEU A 13 -6.74 -46.04 -0.01
C LEU A 13 -6.15 -45.04 -1.03
N VAL A 14 -6.25 -45.33 -2.33
CA VAL A 14 -5.72 -44.47 -3.42
C VAL A 14 -6.68 -43.31 -3.76
N ALA A 15 -7.97 -43.44 -3.44
CA ALA A 15 -8.96 -42.38 -3.64
C ALA A 15 -8.87 -41.23 -2.61
N CYS A 16 -8.08 -41.38 -1.55
CA CYS A 16 -7.85 -40.33 -0.54
C CYS A 16 -6.70 -39.36 -0.88
N PHE A 17 -6.02 -39.52 -2.02
CA PHE A 17 -4.95 -38.62 -2.46
C PHE A 17 -5.41 -37.54 -3.44
N CYS A 18 -6.68 -37.12 -3.37
CA CYS A 18 -7.13 -35.86 -3.95
C CYS A 18 -6.53 -34.70 -3.13
N VAL A 19 -5.23 -34.48 -3.28
CA VAL A 19 -4.55 -33.26 -2.89
C VAL A 19 -5.14 -32.14 -3.75
N PHE A 20 -6.20 -31.50 -3.24
CA PHE A 20 -6.58 -30.20 -3.75
C PHE A 20 -5.33 -29.32 -3.67
N PRO A 21 -4.90 -28.66 -4.75
CA PRO A 21 -3.92 -27.61 -4.60
C PRO A 21 -4.57 -26.56 -3.70
N VAL A 22 -4.13 -26.48 -2.44
CA VAL A 22 -4.41 -25.31 -1.61
C VAL A 22 -3.63 -24.19 -2.28
N SER A 23 -4.31 -23.40 -3.10
CA SER A 23 -3.74 -22.15 -3.59
C SER A 23 -3.66 -21.23 -2.38
N ALA A 24 -2.48 -21.08 -1.81
CA ALA A 24 -2.18 -20.02 -0.87
C ALA A 24 -2.25 -18.70 -1.64
N GLN A 25 -3.43 -18.09 -1.67
CA GLN A 25 -3.60 -16.75 -2.22
C GLN A 25 -2.84 -15.82 -1.28
N GLY A 26 -1.69 -15.31 -1.75
CA GLY A 26 -0.88 -14.35 -1.00
C GLY A 26 -1.75 -13.18 -0.55
N SER A 27 -1.51 -12.71 0.67
CA SER A 27 -2.14 -11.48 1.16
C SER A 27 -1.74 -10.33 0.24
N GLN A 28 -2.74 -9.64 -0.34
CA GLN A 28 -2.54 -8.46 -1.18
C GLN A 28 -2.88 -7.17 -0.40
N ASP A 29 -2.24 -6.07 -0.76
CA ASP A 29 -2.56 -4.75 -0.21
C ASP A 29 -4.00 -4.35 -0.58
N VAL A 30 -4.71 -3.69 0.34
CA VAL A 30 -6.12 -3.32 0.20
C VAL A 30 -6.23 -1.81 -0.02
N LEU A 31 -6.87 -1.41 -1.13
CA LEU A 31 -7.20 0.00 -1.37
C LEU A 31 -8.28 0.46 -0.39
N VAL A 32 -7.96 1.44 0.45
CA VAL A 32 -8.85 2.03 1.45
C VAL A 32 -9.62 3.22 0.87
N SER A 33 -8.92 4.08 0.13
CA SER A 33 -9.55 5.24 -0.51
C SER A 33 -8.74 5.71 -1.72
N ARG A 34 -9.44 6.34 -2.66
CA ARG A 34 -8.86 7.01 -3.82
C ARG A 34 -9.58 8.34 -4.02
N THR A 35 -8.83 9.42 -4.21
CA THR A 35 -9.34 10.73 -4.60
C THR A 35 -8.57 11.25 -5.79
N GLU A 36 -9.20 12.10 -6.58
CA GLU A 36 -8.58 12.76 -7.72
C GLU A 36 -8.98 14.24 -7.71
N ASP A 37 -7.98 15.10 -7.75
CA ASP A 37 -8.13 16.54 -7.78
C ASP A 37 -7.58 17.07 -9.11
N VAL A 38 -8.43 17.74 -9.90
CA VAL A 38 -8.03 18.42 -11.13
C VAL A 38 -7.59 19.83 -10.80
N LEU A 39 -6.41 20.21 -11.30
CA LEU A 39 -5.80 21.53 -11.11
C LEU A 39 -6.28 22.51 -12.20
N ASP A 40 -6.18 23.81 -11.93
CA ASP A 40 -6.66 24.87 -12.85
C ASP A 40 -5.99 24.84 -14.24
N ASN A 41 -4.79 24.28 -14.33
CA ASN A 41 -4.05 24.14 -15.58
C ASN A 41 -4.42 22.85 -16.37
N GLY A 42 -5.38 22.07 -15.87
CA GLY A 42 -5.83 20.80 -16.47
C GLY A 42 -4.99 19.58 -16.08
N ASP A 43 -3.90 19.75 -15.33
CA ASP A 43 -3.17 18.64 -14.72
C ASP A 43 -4.01 18.02 -13.58
N SER A 44 -3.68 16.81 -13.12
CA SER A 44 -4.40 16.17 -12.01
C SER A 44 -3.47 15.55 -10.98
N VAL A 45 -3.99 15.40 -9.76
CA VAL A 45 -3.33 14.73 -8.66
C VAL A 45 -4.24 13.62 -8.18
N VAL A 46 -3.76 12.38 -8.26
CA VAL A 46 -4.48 11.21 -7.74
C VAL A 46 -3.83 10.80 -6.42
N ILE A 47 -4.64 10.63 -5.37
CA ILE A 47 -4.19 10.21 -4.06
C ILE A 47 -4.85 8.87 -3.73
N GLU A 48 -4.04 7.90 -3.33
CA GLU A 48 -4.50 6.55 -3.00
C GLU A 48 -3.95 6.12 -1.65
N LEU A 49 -4.82 5.60 -0.79
CA LEU A 49 -4.48 5.05 0.50
C LEU A 49 -4.62 3.53 0.46
N TYR A 50 -3.59 2.83 0.88
CA TYR A 50 -3.57 1.39 0.98
C TYR A 50 -3.26 0.93 2.40
N GLU A 51 -3.93 -0.15 2.78
CA GLU A 51 -3.54 -0.98 3.91
C GLU A 51 -2.64 -2.11 3.41
N SER A 52 -1.47 -2.26 4.01
CA SER A 52 -0.52 -3.29 3.58
C SER A 52 -1.02 -4.69 3.94
N ALA A 53 -0.76 -5.69 3.12
CA ALA A 53 -1.06 -7.07 3.45
C ALA A 53 -0.17 -7.58 4.59
N ALA A 54 1.10 -7.15 4.59
CA ALA A 54 2.07 -7.43 5.63
C ALA A 54 1.85 -6.51 6.84
N GLN A 55 1.13 -7.03 7.83
CA GLN A 55 0.86 -6.33 9.08
C GLN A 55 1.83 -6.76 10.20
N LEU A 56 2.12 -5.83 11.11
CA LEU A 56 2.83 -6.16 12.35
C LEU A 56 1.89 -6.89 13.30
N ARG A 57 2.40 -7.86 14.08
CA ARG A 57 1.60 -8.64 15.03
C ARG A 57 0.81 -7.77 16.02
N THR A 58 1.34 -6.60 16.35
CA THR A 58 0.76 -5.61 17.27
C THR A 58 0.85 -4.21 16.68
N GLY A 59 0.44 -4.03 15.42
CA GLY A 59 0.47 -2.74 14.75
C GLY A 59 -0.30 -2.70 13.45
N LYS A 60 -0.26 -1.55 12.80
CA LYS A 60 -0.87 -1.31 11.49
C LYS A 60 0.18 -0.74 10.54
N ASN A 61 0.25 -1.27 9.34
CA ASN A 61 1.05 -0.73 8.23
C ASN A 61 0.12 -0.32 7.10
N GLY A 62 0.49 0.77 6.45
CA GLY A 62 -0.11 1.19 5.20
C GLY A 62 0.69 2.31 4.58
N TYR A 63 0.27 2.70 3.39
CA TYR A 63 0.93 3.75 2.66
C TYR A 63 -0.08 4.59 1.91
N LYS A 64 0.28 5.86 1.72
CA LYS A 64 -0.51 6.78 0.90
C LYS A 64 0.38 7.34 -0.19
N THR A 65 -0.08 7.21 -1.43
CA THR A 65 0.63 7.64 -2.63
C THR A 65 -0.11 8.83 -3.24
N LEU A 66 0.64 9.87 -3.57
CA LEU A 66 0.19 10.99 -4.38
C LEU A 66 0.92 10.91 -5.71
N THR A 67 0.18 10.81 -6.80
CA THR A 67 0.71 10.76 -8.17
C THR A 67 0.26 11.98 -8.94
N TYR A 68 1.22 12.69 -9.54
CA TYR A 68 0.97 13.84 -10.40
C TYR A 68 0.86 13.41 -11.85
N TYR A 69 -0.22 13.79 -12.51
CA TYR A 69 -0.47 13.57 -13.93
C TYR A 69 -0.50 14.91 -14.66
N ASN A 70 0.04 14.93 -15.87
CA ASN A 70 -0.18 16.06 -16.77
C ASN A 70 -1.59 16.01 -17.38
N SER A 71 -2.03 17.10 -17.99
CA SER A 71 -3.32 17.21 -18.71
C SER A 71 -3.51 16.20 -19.85
N GLY A 72 -2.42 15.57 -20.32
CA GLY A 72 -2.46 14.46 -21.27
C GLY A 72 -2.69 13.09 -20.63
N GLY A 73 -2.91 13.01 -19.31
CA GLY A 73 -3.13 11.77 -18.57
C GLY A 73 -1.88 10.93 -18.31
N SER A 74 -0.68 11.48 -18.54
CA SER A 74 0.58 10.78 -18.27
C SER A 74 1.08 11.05 -16.86
N ALA A 75 1.40 9.99 -16.11
CA ALA A 75 2.05 10.12 -14.81
C ALA A 75 3.43 10.76 -14.97
N ILE A 76 3.74 11.75 -14.14
CA ILE A 76 5.01 12.49 -14.20
C ILE A 76 5.92 12.09 -13.06
N TRP A 77 5.39 12.11 -11.84
CA TRP A 77 6.09 11.70 -10.62
C TRP A 77 5.08 11.29 -9.55
N ALA A 78 5.53 10.51 -8.57
CA ALA A 78 4.75 10.16 -7.40
C ALA A 78 5.57 10.30 -6.11
N VAL A 79 4.87 10.54 -5.01
CA VAL A 79 5.42 10.44 -3.66
C VAL A 79 4.57 9.52 -2.82
N THR A 80 5.22 8.57 -2.15
CA THR A 80 4.58 7.62 -1.25
C THR A 80 5.13 7.81 0.15
N VAL A 81 4.23 7.98 1.12
CA VAL A 81 4.54 7.84 2.55
C VAL A 81 4.21 6.41 2.98
N ASN A 82 5.18 5.68 3.51
CA ASN A 82 4.94 4.43 4.20
C ASN A 82 4.88 4.71 5.70
N GLY A 83 3.75 4.42 6.32
CA GLY A 83 3.52 4.62 7.74
C GLY A 83 3.45 3.29 8.49
N SER A 84 4.08 3.25 9.66
CA SER A 84 3.93 2.16 10.63
C SER A 84 3.33 2.72 11.91
N PHE A 85 2.34 2.01 12.45
CA PHE A 85 1.53 2.47 13.58
C PHE A 85 1.39 1.37 14.63
N THR A 86 1.28 1.79 15.88
CA THR A 86 0.83 0.95 17.00
C THR A 86 -0.44 1.55 17.55
N TYR A 87 -1.43 0.71 17.85
CA TYR A 87 -2.69 1.15 18.43
C TYR A 87 -3.11 0.22 19.56
N ASN A 88 -3.70 0.81 20.60
CA ASN A 88 -4.42 0.10 21.64
C ASN A 88 -5.90 0.32 21.36
N TYR A 89 -6.60 -0.77 21.00
CA TYR A 89 -7.96 -0.71 20.48
C TYR A 89 -8.88 0.13 21.38
N GLY A 90 -9.42 1.22 20.84
CA GLY A 90 -10.33 2.15 21.53
C GLY A 90 -9.66 3.15 22.49
N VAL A 91 -8.35 3.03 22.72
CA VAL A 91 -7.60 3.80 23.71
C VAL A 91 -6.65 4.82 23.05
N SER A 92 -5.69 4.36 22.25
CA SER A 92 -4.67 5.23 21.66
C SER A 92 -4.13 4.71 20.33
N SER A 93 -3.50 5.59 19.56
CA SER A 93 -2.75 5.26 18.35
C SER A 93 -1.51 6.16 18.24
N THR A 94 -0.44 5.61 17.69
CA THR A 94 0.85 6.31 17.55
C THR A 94 1.54 5.88 16.27
N ALA A 95 2.02 6.85 15.50
CA ALA A 95 2.90 6.61 14.38
C ALA A 95 4.30 6.32 14.89
N THR A 96 4.82 5.14 14.55
CA THR A 96 6.11 4.62 15.01
C THR A 96 7.19 4.64 13.94
N GLY A 97 6.80 4.80 12.67
CA GLY A 97 7.71 4.92 11.55
C GLY A 97 7.09 5.68 10.39
N ALA A 98 7.96 6.40 9.68
CA ALA A 98 7.63 7.05 8.42
C ALA A 98 8.81 6.90 7.46
N SER A 99 8.53 6.59 6.20
CA SER A 99 9.53 6.67 5.13
C SER A 99 8.91 7.25 3.86
N ALA A 100 9.72 7.96 3.08
CA ALA A 100 9.31 8.59 1.83
C ALA A 100 9.98 7.92 0.64
N VAL A 101 9.16 7.55 -0.35
CA VAL A 101 9.60 7.10 -1.66
C VAL A 101 9.14 8.13 -2.68
N VAL A 102 10.02 8.47 -3.62
CA VAL A 102 9.70 9.37 -4.73
C VAL A 102 10.04 8.62 -6.01
N GLU A 103 9.10 8.60 -6.94
CA GLU A 103 9.23 7.95 -8.24
C GLU A 103 9.11 9.00 -9.33
N ILE A 104 9.98 8.89 -10.34
CA ILE A 104 10.00 9.79 -11.50
C ILE A 104 9.67 8.93 -12.73
N PHE A 105 8.58 9.26 -13.40
CA PHE A 105 8.10 8.52 -14.58
C PHE A 105 8.42 9.25 -15.89
N ASN A 106 8.55 10.58 -15.84
CA ASN A 106 8.82 11.42 -17.01
C ASN A 106 10.26 11.94 -17.00
N SER A 107 10.93 11.93 -18.15
CA SER A 107 12.34 12.38 -18.29
C SER A 107 12.55 13.87 -18.05
N ASN A 108 11.50 14.70 -18.20
CA ASN A 108 11.56 16.13 -17.90
C ASN A 108 11.33 16.42 -16.41
N ALA A 109 11.07 15.39 -15.59
CA ALA A 109 10.99 15.51 -14.15
C ALA A 109 12.31 15.11 -13.48
N THR A 110 12.65 15.80 -12.42
CA THR A 110 13.89 15.58 -11.66
C THR A 110 13.59 15.66 -10.17
N TYR A 111 13.91 14.58 -9.46
CA TYR A 111 13.90 14.56 -8.01
C TYR A 111 14.87 15.63 -7.45
N ILE A 112 14.40 16.43 -6.49
CA ILE A 112 15.24 17.39 -5.76
C ILE A 112 15.48 16.91 -4.33
N SER A 113 14.41 16.68 -3.58
CA SER A 113 14.51 16.32 -2.16
C SER A 113 13.27 15.56 -1.69
N LYS A 114 13.44 14.85 -0.56
CA LYS A 114 12.34 14.27 0.21
C LYS A 114 12.65 14.30 1.69
N ASN A 115 11.60 14.28 2.49
CA ASN A 115 11.64 14.10 3.93
C ASN A 115 10.49 13.20 4.39
N ALA A 116 10.68 12.51 5.50
CA ALA A 116 9.64 11.72 6.16
C ALA A 116 9.73 11.90 7.67
N TYR A 117 8.59 12.06 8.33
CA TYR A 117 8.54 12.20 9.78
C TYR A 117 7.19 11.76 10.33
N THR A 118 7.17 11.50 11.64
CA THR A 118 5.97 11.13 12.39
C THR A 118 5.58 12.24 13.36
N SER A 119 4.29 12.45 13.57
CA SER A 119 3.75 13.32 14.62
C SER A 119 2.43 12.75 15.13
N GLY A 120 2.35 12.46 16.43
CA GLY A 120 1.18 11.83 17.04
C GLY A 120 0.86 10.48 16.39
N ASN A 121 -0.31 10.38 15.76
CA ASN A 121 -0.78 9.20 15.04
C ASN A 121 -0.69 9.32 13.51
N THR A 122 0.14 10.25 13.01
CA THR A 122 0.28 10.56 11.58
C THR A 122 1.73 10.37 11.13
N ALA A 123 1.91 9.68 10.00
CA ALA A 123 3.15 9.64 9.23
C ALA A 123 3.01 10.57 8.01
N THR A 124 4.00 11.41 7.77
CA THR A 124 4.00 12.40 6.68
C THR A 124 5.26 12.27 5.85
N ALA A 125 5.11 12.32 4.52
CA ALA A 125 6.19 12.53 3.57
C ALA A 125 6.01 13.87 2.86
N THR A 126 7.12 14.55 2.62
CA THR A 126 7.19 15.75 1.79
C THR A 126 8.24 15.51 0.70
N CYS A 127 7.95 15.90 -0.53
CA CYS A 127 8.90 15.85 -1.63
C CYS A 127 8.92 17.16 -2.41
N THR A 128 10.07 17.45 -2.99
CA THR A 128 10.23 18.49 -4.01
C THR A 128 10.70 17.85 -5.30
N VAL A 129 9.97 18.08 -6.38
CA VAL A 129 10.29 17.63 -7.74
C VAL A 129 10.27 18.83 -8.68
N ARG A 130 11.26 18.92 -9.56
CA ARG A 130 11.24 19.86 -10.68
C ARG A 130 10.66 19.16 -11.89
N TYR A 131 9.68 19.76 -12.53
CA TYR A 131 9.14 19.30 -13.81
C TYR A 131 9.23 20.44 -14.82
N ASN A 132 9.93 20.20 -15.93
CA ASN A 132 10.38 21.24 -16.86
C ASN A 132 11.20 22.30 -16.10
N THR A 133 10.67 23.52 -15.97
CA THR A 133 11.33 24.64 -15.27
C THR A 133 10.74 24.93 -13.89
N VAL A 134 9.62 24.28 -13.53
CA VAL A 134 8.87 24.57 -12.29
C VAL A 134 9.21 23.56 -11.22
N SER A 135 9.54 24.03 -10.02
CA SER A 135 9.76 23.18 -8.85
C SER A 135 8.54 23.20 -7.96
N THR A 136 8.00 22.03 -7.64
CA THR A 136 6.78 21.87 -6.86
C THR A 136 7.10 21.03 -5.63
N THR A 137 6.68 21.54 -4.46
CA THR A 137 6.72 20.78 -3.20
C THR A 137 5.32 20.29 -2.88
N ARG A 138 5.18 19.00 -2.59
CA ARG A 138 3.92 18.41 -2.11
C ARG A 138 4.19 17.55 -0.89
N SER A 139 3.16 17.41 -0.06
CA SER A 139 3.15 16.55 1.11
C SER A 139 1.99 15.59 1.04
N VAL A 140 2.20 14.37 1.52
CA VAL A 140 1.19 13.33 1.68
C VAL A 140 1.32 12.74 3.07
N SER A 141 0.20 12.46 3.73
CA SER A 141 0.19 11.91 5.08
C SER A 141 -0.83 10.81 5.22
N VAL A 142 -0.51 9.81 6.03
CA VAL A 142 -1.39 8.72 6.43
C VAL A 142 -1.46 8.70 7.95
N SER A 143 -2.67 8.54 8.48
CA SER A 143 -2.91 8.46 9.91
C SER A 143 -3.54 7.12 10.26
N CYS A 144 -3.42 6.71 11.52
CA CYS A 144 -4.11 5.55 12.05
C CYS A 144 -4.94 5.95 13.27
N ASP A 145 -6.22 5.61 13.31
CA ASP A 145 -7.06 5.88 14.46
C ASP A 145 -6.82 4.87 15.60
N LYS A 146 -7.43 5.11 16.76
CA LYS A 146 -7.33 4.22 17.93
C LYS A 146 -7.97 2.85 17.74
N TYR A 147 -8.70 2.61 16.66
CA TYR A 147 -9.32 1.33 16.31
C TYR A 147 -8.52 0.56 15.26
N GLY A 148 -7.42 1.14 14.76
CA GLY A 148 -6.57 0.52 13.74
C GLY A 148 -6.99 0.83 12.31
N ASN A 149 -7.88 1.80 12.08
CA ASN A 149 -8.27 2.22 10.73
C ASN A 149 -7.30 3.26 10.19
N LEU A 150 -6.93 3.13 8.92
CA LEU A 150 -6.10 4.10 8.22
C LEU A 150 -6.96 5.18 7.56
N TYR A 151 -6.50 6.44 7.58
CA TYR A 151 -7.14 7.57 6.92
C TYR A 151 -6.16 8.64 6.44
#